data_AF-A0A7C0VE29-F1
#
_entry.id   AF-A0A7C0VE29-F1
#
_cell.length_a   1.000
_cell.length_b   1.000
_cell.length_c   1.000
_cell.angle_alpha   90.00
_cell.angle_beta   90.00
_cell.angle_gamma   90.00
#
_symmetry.space_group_name_H-M   'P 1'
#
loop_
_entity.id
_entity.type
_entity.pdbx_description
1 polymer ?
#
loop_
_entity_poly.entity_id
_entity_poly.type
_entity_poly.pdbx_seq_one_letter_code
_entity_poly.pdbx_strand_id
1 'polypeptide(L)'
;ADAISLEESKKNFQIDIEWVNEVVSGRCCIFGNIDSLRVLQDGTLEELEREVKRQIEVGREHGKFVVSLGSPVTPKTPVRRVREYVEIARRYSQR
;
A
#
# COMPACT_ATOMS: atom_id res chain seq x y z
N ALA A 1 -10.29 16.86 -5.55
CA ALA A 1 -10.63 15.43 -5.53
C ALA A 1 -10.64 14.97 -4.09
N ASP A 2 -11.57 14.10 -3.71
CA ASP A 2 -11.70 13.59 -2.34
C ASP A 2 -10.63 12.56 -1.97
N ALA A 3 -10.05 11.92 -3.00
CA ALA A 3 -8.97 10.97 -2.86
C ALA A 3 -7.95 11.09 -4.00
N ILE A 4 -6.74 10.58 -3.75
CA ILE A 4 -5.70 10.36 -4.75
C ILE A 4 -5.25 8.90 -4.69
N SER A 5 -4.95 8.34 -5.86
CA SER A 5 -4.34 7.00 -6.00
C SER A 5 -2.99 7.14 -6.66
N LEU A 6 -2.02 6.39 -6.14
CA LEU A 6 -0.62 6.55 -6.48
C LEU A 6 -0.07 5.21 -6.95
N GLU A 7 0.70 5.25 -8.04
CA GLU A 7 1.53 4.12 -8.47
C GLU A 7 2.61 3.79 -7.44
N GLU A 8 3.17 2.58 -7.50
CA GLU A 8 4.40 2.25 -6.78
C GLU A 8 5.62 2.90 -7.45
N SER A 9 6.74 2.95 -6.72
CA SER A 9 8.01 3.40 -7.29
C SER A 9 8.42 2.54 -8.49
N LYS A 10 8.98 3.15 -9.55
CA LYS A 10 9.50 2.45 -10.74
C LYS A 10 10.95 2.85 -11.00
N LYS A 11 11.57 2.34 -12.08
CA LYS A 11 13.01 2.53 -12.37
C LYS A 11 13.51 3.98 -12.32
N ASN A 12 12.66 4.93 -12.70
CA ASN A 12 13.07 6.32 -12.92
C ASN A 12 12.42 7.31 -11.94
N PHE A 13 11.63 6.84 -10.98
CA PHE A 13 11.01 7.71 -9.99
C PHE A 13 10.64 6.95 -8.72
N GLN A 14 10.65 7.65 -7.59
CA GLN A 14 10.23 7.16 -6.30
C GLN A 14 8.96 7.88 -5.86
N ILE A 15 7.99 7.12 -5.36
CA ILE A 15 6.80 7.63 -4.70
C ILE A 15 6.81 7.07 -3.28
N ASP A 16 7.23 7.89 -2.33
CA ASP A 16 7.23 7.56 -0.91
C ASP A 16 5.92 8.00 -0.28
N ILE A 17 5.19 7.05 0.32
CA ILE A 17 3.92 7.30 0.99
C ILE A 17 4.08 8.20 2.22
N GLU A 18 5.24 8.21 2.88
CA GLU A 18 5.51 9.13 4.01
C GLU A 18 5.51 10.57 3.52
N TRP A 19 6.31 10.86 2.49
CA TRP A 19 6.35 12.17 1.85
C TRP A 19 5.00 12.58 1.27
N VAL A 20 4.28 11.64 0.63
CA VAL A 20 2.93 11.96 0.12
C VAL A 20 1.96 12.29 1.25
N ASN A 21 2.00 11.55 2.36
CA ASN A 21 1.16 11.84 3.52
C ASN A 21 1.44 13.23 4.10
N GLU A 22 2.72 13.59 4.25
CA GLU A 22 3.17 14.93 4.66
C GLU A 22 2.63 16.01 3.73
N VAL A 23 2.80 15.84 2.41
CA VAL A 23 2.34 16.81 1.41
C VAL A 23 0.83 16.94 1.39
N VAL A 24 0.09 15.83 1.47
CA VAL A 24 -1.38 15.83 1.48
C VAL A 24 -1.90 16.47 2.76
N SER A 25 -1.24 16.27 3.90
CA SER A 25 -1.59 16.84 5.20
C SER A 25 -3.07 16.66 5.56
N GLY A 26 -3.62 15.47 5.29
CA GLY A 26 -5.02 15.14 5.57
C GLY A 26 -6.08 15.83 4.69
N ARG A 27 -5.69 16.56 3.64
CA ARG A 27 -6.61 17.27 2.73
C ARG A 27 -7.47 16.32 1.88
N CYS A 28 -6.99 15.12 1.58
CA CYS A 28 -7.72 14.08 0.87
C CYS A 28 -7.32 12.68 1.37
N CYS A 29 -8.07 11.66 0.96
CA CYS A 29 -7.73 10.26 1.22
C CYS A 29 -6.62 9.77 0.27
N ILE A 30 -5.70 8.98 0.80
CA ILE A 30 -4.61 8.38 0.02
C ILE A 30 -4.91 6.90 -0.21
N PHE A 31 -4.85 6.46 -1.46
CA PHE A 31 -4.77 5.06 -1.86
C PHE A 31 -3.32 4.80 -2.21
N GLY A 32 -2.62 4.10 -1.33
CA GLY A 32 -1.19 3.92 -1.46
C GLY A 32 -0.76 2.50 -1.20
N ASN A 33 0.43 2.14 -1.66
CA ASN A 33 0.80 1.99 -3.08
C ASN A 33 1.70 0.75 -3.21
N ILE A 34 1.31 -0.32 -2.54
CA ILE A 34 2.14 -1.53 -2.40
C ILE A 34 2.54 -2.04 -3.79
N ASP A 35 3.83 -2.36 -3.94
CA ASP A 35 4.38 -2.87 -5.21
C ASP A 35 3.74 -4.22 -5.57
N SER A 36 2.99 -4.19 -6.67
CA SER A 36 2.21 -5.33 -7.17
C SER A 36 3.07 -6.53 -7.56
N LEU A 37 4.34 -6.31 -7.93
CA LEU A 37 5.26 -7.34 -8.39
C LEU A 37 6.25 -7.71 -7.28
N ARG A 38 7.02 -6.75 -6.78
CA ARG A 38 8.13 -7.01 -5.86
C ARG A 38 7.68 -7.39 -4.45
N VAL A 39 6.53 -6.87 -4.01
CA VAL A 39 6.00 -7.16 -2.66
C VAL A 39 4.89 -8.19 -2.73
N LEU A 40 3.85 -7.97 -3.54
CA LEU A 40 2.71 -8.88 -3.59
C LEU A 40 3.04 -10.22 -4.29
N GLN A 41 3.59 -10.20 -5.51
CA GLN A 41 3.83 -11.43 -6.27
C GLN A 41 5.07 -12.19 -5.77
N ASP A 42 6.22 -11.51 -5.73
CA ASP A 42 7.54 -12.13 -5.60
C ASP A 42 8.12 -12.04 -4.18
N GLY A 43 7.59 -11.15 -3.35
CA GLY A 43 8.05 -10.96 -1.97
C GLY A 43 7.65 -12.09 -1.02
N THR A 44 8.30 -12.17 0.14
CA THR A 44 7.92 -13.11 1.19
C THR A 44 6.63 -12.67 1.91
N LEU A 45 6.09 -13.53 2.78
CA LEU A 45 4.94 -13.17 3.61
C LEU A 45 5.32 -12.07 4.60
N GLU A 46 6.52 -12.13 5.16
CA GLU A 46 7.05 -11.15 6.12
C GLU A 46 7.31 -9.80 5.45
N GLU A 47 7.77 -9.78 4.20
CA GLU A 47 7.94 -8.54 3.42
C GLU A 47 6.58 -7.88 3.13
N LEU A 48 5.59 -8.68 2.72
CA LEU A 48 4.22 -8.20 2.53
C LEU A 48 3.63 -7.65 3.84
N GLU A 49 3.78 -8.38 4.94
CA GLU A 49 3.28 -7.96 6.25
C GLU A 49 3.95 -6.68 6.74
N ARG A 50 5.28 -6.57 6.57
CA ARG A 50 6.04 -5.38 6.91
C ARG A 50 5.58 -4.16 6.12
N GLU A 51 5.41 -4.29 4.81
CA GLU A 51 5.05 -3.15 3.97
C GLU A 51 3.60 -2.70 4.21
N VAL A 52 2.65 -3.64 4.32
CA VAL A 52 1.26 -3.30 4.66
C VAL A 52 1.20 -2.59 6.00
N LYS A 53 1.90 -3.11 7.03
CA LYS A 53 1.95 -2.48 8.34
C LYS A 53 2.55 -1.09 8.26
N ARG A 54 3.70 -0.92 7.60
CA ARG A 54 4.38 0.38 7.45
C ARG A 54 3.43 1.43 6.89
N GLN A 55 2.77 1.13 5.76
CA GLN A 55 1.88 2.10 5.13
C GLN A 55 0.62 2.41 5.96
N ILE A 56 0.09 1.43 6.71
CA ILE A 56 -1.00 1.69 7.66
C ILE A 56 -0.54 2.65 8.76
N GLU A 57 0.64 2.46 9.35
CA GLU A 57 1.15 3.37 10.39
C GLU A 57 1.29 4.81 9.87
N VAL A 58 1.77 4.98 8.62
CA VAL A 58 1.84 6.30 7.98
C VAL A 58 0.43 6.89 7.80
N GLY A 59 -0.50 6.10 7.26
CA GLY A 59 -1.87 6.53 7.02
C GLY A 59 -2.66 6.90 8.29
N ARG A 60 -2.26 6.39 9.46
CA ARG A 60 -2.89 6.71 10.76
C ARG A 60 -2.69 8.16 11.17
N GLU A 61 -1.60 8.81 10.77
CA GLU A 61 -1.28 10.18 11.16
C GLU A 61 -2.44 11.15 10.88
N HIS A 62 -3.13 10.96 9.75
CA HIS A 62 -4.28 11.79 9.35
C HIS A 62 -5.60 11.02 9.26
N GLY A 63 -5.58 9.69 9.48
CA GLY A 63 -6.78 8.85 9.51
C GLY A 63 -7.52 8.72 8.17
N LYS A 64 -6.87 9.03 7.05
CA LYS A 64 -7.48 9.03 5.69
C LYS A 64 -6.64 8.23 4.71
N PHE A 65 -6.59 6.90 4.90
CA PHE A 65 -5.77 6.00 4.10
C PHE A 65 -6.51 4.72 3.73
N VAL A 66 -6.37 4.28 2.48
CA VAL A 66 -6.85 3.00 1.97
C VAL A 66 -5.64 2.20 1.51
N VAL A 67 -5.43 1.03 2.11
CA VAL A 67 -4.41 0.08 1.66
C VAL A 67 -4.74 -0.34 0.23
N SER A 68 -3.81 -0.10 -0.69
CA SER A 68 -3.98 -0.40 -2.10
C SER A 68 -2.66 -0.83 -2.74
N LEU A 69 -2.76 -1.37 -3.95
CA LEU A 69 -1.59 -1.61 -4.81
C LEU A 69 -1.36 -0.36 -5.66
N GLY A 70 -0.10 -0.12 -6.03
CA GLY A 70 0.20 0.96 -6.97
C GLY A 70 -0.19 0.64 -8.43
N SER A 71 -0.12 -0.64 -8.79
CA SER A 71 -0.44 -1.18 -10.11
C SER A 71 -1.41 -2.36 -9.95
N PRO A 72 -2.14 -2.77 -11.01
CA PRO A 72 -3.01 -3.94 -10.97
C PRO A 72 -2.28 -5.22 -10.53
N VAL A 73 -3.03 -6.15 -9.92
CA VAL A 73 -2.52 -7.49 -9.61
C VAL A 73 -1.96 -8.13 -10.88
N THR A 74 -0.71 -8.57 -10.81
CA THR A 74 -0.03 -9.16 -11.96
C THR A 74 -0.60 -10.55 -12.29
N PRO A 75 -0.59 -10.99 -13.57
CA PRO A 75 -1.19 -12.27 -13.96
C PRO A 75 -0.62 -13.52 -13.28
N LYS A 76 0.64 -13.46 -12.79
CA LYS A 76 1.30 -14.58 -12.11
C LYS A 76 1.05 -14.61 -10.60
N THR A 77 0.43 -13.58 -10.03
CA THR A 77 0.11 -13.54 -8.59
C THR A 77 -0.91 -14.63 -8.26
N PRO A 78 -0.57 -15.62 -7.43
CA PRO A 78 -1.53 -16.63 -6.99
C PRO A 78 -2.65 -16.00 -6.17
N VAL A 79 -3.89 -16.50 -6.31
CA VAL A 79 -5.05 -16.03 -5.53
C VAL A 79 -4.80 -16.08 -4.02
N ARG A 80 -4.02 -17.07 -3.53
CA ARG A 80 -3.62 -17.14 -2.12
C ARG A 80 -2.86 -15.89 -1.64
N ARG A 81 -1.99 -15.32 -2.47
CA ARG A 81 -1.22 -14.10 -2.15
C ARG A 81 -2.14 -12.90 -2.01
N VAL A 82 -3.15 -12.79 -2.88
CA VAL A 82 -4.18 -11.74 -2.78
C VAL A 82 -4.99 -11.88 -1.49
N ARG A 83 -5.32 -13.12 -1.09
CA ARG A 83 -6.00 -13.39 0.18
C ARG A 83 -5.14 -13.00 1.38
N GLU A 84 -3.88 -13.42 1.41
CA GLU A 84 -2.91 -13.06 2.47
C GLU A 84 -2.81 -11.54 2.61
N TYR A 85 -2.68 -10.82 1.49
CA TYR A 85 -2.67 -9.36 1.46
C TYR A 85 -3.90 -8.73 2.14
N VAL A 86 -5.10 -9.20 1.78
CA VAL A 86 -6.36 -8.69 2.35
C VAL A 86 -6.47 -9.02 3.84
N GLU A 87 -6.06 -10.22 4.26
CA GLU A 87 -6.10 -10.65 5.66
C GLU A 87 -5.12 -9.85 6.52
N ILE A 88 -3.91 -9.62 6.03
CA ILE A 88 -2.91 -8.76 6.68
C ILE A 88 -3.46 -7.34 6.82
N ALA A 89 -3.99 -6.74 5.74
CA ALA A 89 -4.53 -5.38 5.79
C ALA A 89 -5.63 -5.24 6.85
N ARG A 90 -6.58 -6.19 6.92
CA ARG A 90 -7.64 -6.23 7.94
C ARG A 90 -7.11 -6.39 9.36
N ARG A 91 -6.11 -7.25 9.55
CA ARG A 91 -5.50 -7.50 10.86
C ARG A 91 -4.85 -6.24 11.44
N TYR A 92 -4.15 -5.48 10.61
CA TYR A 92 -3.45 -4.28 11.05
C TYR A 92 -4.34 -3.04 11.09
N SER A 93 -5.43 -2.97 10.32
CA SER A 93 -6.36 -1.82 10.34
C SER A 93 -7.26 -1.77 11.57
N GLN A 94 -7.41 -2.88 12.31
CA GLN A 94 -8.28 -2.97 13.50
C GLN A 94 -7.58 -2.59 14.81
N ARG A 95 -6.27 -2.33 14.76
CA ARG A 95 -5.46 -1.92 15.91
C ARG A 95 -5.36 -0.40 15.97
#